data_AF-A0A845GD98-F1
#
_entry.id   AF-A0A845GD98-F1
#
_cell.length_a   1.000
_cell.length_b   1.000
_cell.length_c   1.000
_cell.angle_alpha   90.00
_cell.angle_beta   90.00
_cell.angle_gamma   90.00
#
_symmetry.space_group_name_H-M   'P 1'
#
loop_
_entity.id
_entity.type
_entity.pdbx_description
1 polymer ?
#
loop_
_entity_poly.entity_id
_entity_poly.type
_entity_poly.pdbx_seq_one_letter_code
_entity_poly.pdbx_strand_id
1 'polypeptide(L)'
;MLVVEADVAEMTMWETSRWLVESGCALALAWGRECEAWREAIEDASLEAVNYEDVPDEQLLITTAHEDEDLSEAFWFARHRAVHPAHDLRETLILHIAEQPRREELEAEYRDA
;
A
#
# COMPACT_ATOMS: atom_id res chain seq x y z
N MET A 1 -2.19 1.68 2.88
CA MET A 1 -0.90 2.39 2.87
C MET A 1 0.11 1.60 3.68
N LEU A 2 1.27 1.32 3.10
CA LEU A 2 2.41 0.69 3.76
C LEU A 2 3.42 1.77 4.13
N VAL A 3 3.77 1.84 5.40
CA VAL A 3 4.84 2.70 5.94
C VAL A 3 5.91 1.76 6.46
N VAL A 4 7.00 1.61 5.70
CA VAL A 4 8.05 0.62 5.98
C VAL A 4 9.33 1.35 6.38
N GLU A 5 9.69 1.24 7.66
CA GLU A 5 10.87 1.91 8.23
C GLU A 5 11.95 0.90 8.68
N ALA A 6 11.66 -0.40 8.63
CA ALA A 6 12.58 -1.49 8.96
C ALA A 6 12.84 -2.42 7.78
N ASP A 7 13.95 -3.16 7.82
CA ASP A 7 14.23 -4.20 6.84
C ASP A 7 13.29 -5.39 7.05
N VAL A 8 12.70 -5.89 5.96
CA VAL A 8 11.70 -6.96 5.99
C VAL A 8 12.20 -8.15 5.19
N ALA A 9 12.07 -9.34 5.75
CA ALA A 9 12.40 -10.56 5.02
C ALA A 9 11.48 -10.70 3.79
N GLU A 10 12.04 -11.09 2.65
CA GLU A 10 11.32 -11.25 1.37
C GLU A 10 10.04 -12.10 1.52
N MET A 11 10.09 -13.19 2.28
CA MET A 11 8.92 -14.03 2.51
C MET A 11 7.80 -13.29 3.26
N THR A 12 8.15 -12.44 4.22
CA THR A 12 7.16 -11.62 4.96
C THR A 12 6.58 -10.54 4.07
N MET A 13 7.38 -9.93 3.20
CA MET A 13 6.91 -8.99 2.18
C MET A 13 5.89 -9.67 1.26
N TRP A 14 6.22 -10.88 0.80
CA TRP A 14 5.38 -11.67 -0.08
C TRP A 14 4.05 -12.09 0.57
N GLU A 15 4.10 -12.64 1.78
CA GLU A 15 2.89 -13.04 2.53
C GLU A 15 1.99 -11.84 2.84
N THR A 16 2.58 -10.70 3.19
CA THR A 16 1.84 -9.45 3.42
C THR A 16 1.17 -8.93 2.15
N SER A 17 1.87 -9.02 1.01
CA SER A 17 1.35 -8.59 -0.30
C SER A 17 0.14 -9.43 -0.70
N ARG A 18 0.23 -10.77 -0.59
CA ARG A 18 -0.91 -11.67 -0.80
C ARG A 18 -2.06 -11.38 0.14
N TRP A 19 -1.77 -11.17 1.43
CA TRP A 19 -2.80 -10.82 2.40
C TRP A 19 -3.55 -9.53 2.05
N LEU A 20 -2.86 -8.50 1.53
CA LEU A 20 -3.50 -7.27 1.07
C LEU A 20 -4.47 -7.54 -0.09
N VAL A 21 -4.05 -8.34 -1.07
CA VAL A 21 -4.89 -8.74 -2.22
C VAL A 21 -6.11 -9.55 -1.74
N GLU A 22 -5.90 -10.58 -0.92
CA GLU A 22 -6.95 -11.44 -0.38
C GLU A 22 -7.95 -10.68 0.52
N SER A 23 -7.49 -9.61 1.18
CA SER A 23 -8.33 -8.75 2.02
C SER A 23 -9.19 -7.78 1.21
N GLY A 24 -9.06 -7.76 -0.12
CA GLY A 24 -9.81 -6.87 -1.01
C GLY A 24 -9.25 -5.46 -1.09
N CYS A 25 -7.94 -5.28 -0.96
CA CYS A 25 -7.30 -3.98 -1.16
C CYS A 25 -7.54 -3.48 -2.60
N ALA A 26 -8.16 -2.31 -2.74
CA ALA A 26 -8.38 -1.66 -4.04
C ALA A 26 -7.24 -0.72 -4.45
N LEU A 27 -6.51 -0.17 -3.48
CA LEU A 27 -5.37 0.70 -3.72
C LEU A 27 -4.32 0.52 -2.62
N ALA A 28 -3.11 0.17 -3.03
CA ALA A 28 -1.94 0.07 -2.17
C ALA A 28 -0.92 1.17 -2.54
N LEU A 29 -0.47 1.90 -1.52
CA LEU A 29 0.58 2.90 -1.62
C LEU A 29 1.70 2.46 -0.69
N ALA A 30 2.93 2.40 -1.19
CA ALA A 30 4.11 2.06 -0.43
C ALA A 30 5.01 3.29 -0.24
N TRP A 31 5.48 3.50 0.98
CA TRP A 31 6.45 4.54 1.33
C TRP A 31 7.53 3.97 2.25
N GLY A 32 8.75 4.48 2.12
CA GLY A 32 9.89 4.13 2.96
C GLY A 32 10.79 3.08 2.33
N ARG A 33 11.40 2.24 3.18
CA ARG A 33 12.37 1.22 2.75
C ARG A 33 11.78 0.27 1.72
N GLU A 34 12.50 0.11 0.62
CA GLU A 34 12.17 -0.83 -0.46
C GLU A 34 10.75 -0.65 -1.01
N CYS A 35 10.19 0.56 -0.97
CA CYS A 35 8.80 0.80 -1.34
C CYS A 35 8.47 0.41 -2.80
N GLU A 36 9.43 0.55 -3.72
CA GLU A 36 9.29 0.02 -5.08
C GLU A 36 9.20 -1.52 -5.10
N ALA A 37 10.02 -2.22 -4.31
CA ALA A 37 9.94 -3.67 -4.20
C ALA A 37 8.61 -4.12 -3.58
N TRP A 38 8.10 -3.39 -2.60
CA TRP A 38 6.75 -3.60 -2.07
C TRP A 38 5.67 -3.40 -3.12
N ARG A 39 5.78 -2.34 -3.94
CA ARG A 39 4.85 -2.08 -5.05
C ARG A 39 4.84 -3.26 -6.03
N GLU A 40 6.01 -3.69 -6.47
CA GLU A 40 6.18 -4.83 -7.39
C GLU A 40 5.64 -6.13 -6.78
N ALA A 41 5.93 -6.42 -5.51
CA ALA A 41 5.43 -7.61 -4.83
C ALA A 41 3.88 -7.64 -4.73
N ILE A 42 3.24 -6.48 -4.54
CA ILE A 42 1.78 -6.37 -4.52
C ILE A 42 1.19 -6.54 -5.92
N GLU A 43 1.83 -5.97 -6.95
CA GLU A 43 1.44 -6.15 -8.35
C GLU A 43 1.51 -7.64 -8.74
N ASP A 44 2.61 -8.32 -8.42
CA ASP A 44 2.80 -9.74 -8.70
C ASP A 44 1.78 -10.61 -7.96
N ALA A 45 1.52 -10.33 -6.68
CA ALA A 45 0.51 -11.03 -5.90
C ALA A 45 -0.91 -10.82 -6.47
N SER A 46 -1.20 -9.62 -6.97
CA SER A 46 -2.49 -9.31 -7.62
C SER A 46 -2.66 -10.07 -8.93
N LEU A 47 -1.61 -10.17 -9.74
CA LEU A 47 -1.63 -10.94 -10.99
C LEU A 47 -1.74 -12.45 -10.72
N GLU A 48 -1.02 -12.96 -9.72
CA GLU A 48 -1.12 -14.37 -9.31
C GLU A 48 -2.55 -14.73 -8.90
N ALA A 49 -3.24 -13.86 -8.15
CA ALA A 49 -4.59 -14.12 -7.64
C ALA A 49 -5.64 -14.34 -8.75
N VAL A 50 -5.41 -13.79 -9.94
CA VAL A 50 -6.27 -13.96 -11.12
C VAL A 50 -5.68 -14.90 -12.17
N ASN A 51 -4.62 -15.64 -11.83
CA ASN A 51 -3.87 -16.49 -12.78
C ASN A 51 -3.40 -15.72 -14.03
N TYR A 52 -3.02 -14.45 -13.88
CA TYR A 52 -2.54 -13.57 -14.95
C TYR A 52 -3.55 -13.35 -16.08
N GLU A 53 -4.85 -13.52 -15.81
CA GLU A 53 -5.94 -13.17 -16.73
C GLU A 53 -6.26 -11.66 -16.67
N ASP A 54 -7.07 -11.18 -17.63
CA ASP A 54 -7.54 -9.80 -17.63
C ASP A 54 -8.39 -9.51 -16.38
N VAL A 55 -8.06 -8.43 -15.67
CA VAL A 55 -8.74 -8.02 -14.43
C VAL A 55 -9.81 -6.98 -14.77
N PRO A 56 -11.09 -7.19 -14.42
CA PRO A 56 -12.10 -6.16 -14.56
C PRO A 56 -11.84 -5.01 -13.58
N ASP A 57 -12.27 -3.80 -13.92
CA ASP A 57 -12.00 -2.59 -13.12
C ASP A 57 -12.42 -2.76 -11.64
N GLU A 58 -13.48 -3.51 -11.33
CA GLU A 58 -13.93 -3.77 -9.95
C GLU A 58 -12.98 -4.65 -9.13
N GLN A 59 -12.09 -5.40 -9.76
CA GLN A 59 -11.10 -6.28 -9.11
C GLN A 59 -9.68 -5.73 -9.23
N LEU A 60 -9.51 -4.59 -9.90
CA LEU A 60 -8.23 -3.95 -10.06
C LEU A 60 -7.68 -3.54 -8.68
N LEU A 61 -6.41 -3.83 -8.46
CA LEU A 61 -5.62 -3.27 -7.36
C LEU A 61 -4.67 -2.24 -7.96
N ILE A 62 -4.83 -0.97 -7.57
CA ILE A 62 -3.93 0.10 -7.99
C ILE A 62 -2.76 0.19 -7.02
N THR A 63 -1.55 0.25 -7.55
CA THR A 63 -0.31 0.31 -6.79
C THR A 63 0.46 1.61 -7.08
N THR A 64 1.13 2.14 -6.07
CA THR A 64 2.06 3.27 -6.23
C THR A 64 3.14 3.23 -5.14
N ALA A 65 4.33 3.74 -5.48
CA ALA A 65 5.47 3.85 -4.57
C ALA A 65 5.92 5.32 -4.51
N HIS A 66 6.32 5.74 -3.32
CA HIS A 66 6.70 7.11 -3.01
C HIS A 66 8.12 7.11 -2.40
N GLU A 67 9.13 6.77 -3.21
CA GLU A 67 10.52 6.59 -2.75
C GLU A 67 11.21 7.92 -2.42
N ASP A 68 10.99 8.94 -3.24
CA ASP A 68 11.68 10.25 -3.16
C ASP A 68 10.87 11.33 -2.44
N GLU A 69 9.72 10.98 -1.86
CA GLU A 69 8.79 11.93 -1.22
C GLU A 69 8.83 11.84 0.30
N ASP A 70 8.48 12.94 0.98
CA ASP A 70 8.28 12.89 2.42
C ASP A 70 7.00 12.09 2.76
N LEU A 71 6.97 11.45 3.93
CA LEU A 71 5.78 10.71 4.37
C LEU A 71 4.50 11.56 4.37
N SER A 72 4.63 12.85 4.69
CA SER A 72 3.51 13.80 4.64
C SER A 72 2.95 14.02 3.23
N GLU A 73 3.80 13.97 2.20
CA GLU A 73 3.38 14.07 0.79
C GLU A 73 2.67 12.79 0.35
N ALA A 74 3.20 11.62 0.75
CA ALA A 74 2.55 10.34 0.52
C ALA A 74 1.17 10.25 1.21
N PHE A 75 1.04 10.75 2.45
CA PHE A 75 -0.26 10.86 3.12
C PHE A 75 -1.20 11.83 2.41
N TRP A 76 -0.70 12.99 1.99
CA TRP A 76 -1.50 13.96 1.24
C TRP A 76 -2.01 13.35 -0.07
N PHE A 77 -1.16 12.62 -0.81
CA PHE A 77 -1.54 11.90 -2.02
C PHE A 77 -2.64 10.88 -1.73
N ALA A 78 -2.44 10.03 -0.71
CA ALA A 78 -3.41 9.00 -0.32
C ALA A 78 -4.80 9.59 -0.03
N ARG A 79 -4.87 10.83 0.47
CA ARG A 79 -6.12 11.47 0.88
C ARG A 79 -6.78 12.32 -0.21
N HIS A 80 -5.98 12.91 -1.12
CA HIS A 80 -6.45 13.91 -2.06
C HIS A 80 -6.31 13.51 -3.53
N ARG A 81 -5.51 12.49 -3.84
CA ARG A 81 -5.14 12.12 -5.21
C ARG A 81 -5.37 10.65 -5.52
N ALA A 82 -5.36 9.77 -4.51
CA ALA A 82 -5.74 8.38 -4.67
C ALA A 82 -7.15 8.26 -5.25
N VAL A 83 -7.27 7.57 -6.37
CA VAL A 83 -8.53 7.38 -7.09
C VAL A 83 -8.54 5.98 -7.68
N HIS A 84 -9.72 5.35 -7.67
CA HIS A 84 -9.95 4.06 -8.26
C HIS A 84 -11.08 4.14 -9.30
N PRO A 85 -10.95 3.52 -10.48
CA PRO A 85 -11.94 3.64 -11.56
C PRO A 85 -13.32 3.09 -11.19
N ALA A 86 -13.37 2.06 -10.35
CA ALA A 86 -14.60 1.37 -9.97
C ALA A 86 -15.03 1.54 -8.50
N HIS A 87 -14.16 2.07 -7.63
CA HIS A 87 -14.39 2.06 -6.17
C HIS A 87 -14.32 3.47 -5.57
N ASP A 88 -15.22 3.74 -4.62
CA ASP A 88 -15.16 4.91 -3.75
C ASP A 88 -14.31 4.56 -2.52
N LEU A 89 -13.10 5.14 -2.42
CA LEU A 89 -12.12 4.83 -1.37
C LEU A 89 -12.49 5.54 -0.06
N ARG A 90 -13.21 4.86 0.83
CA ARG A 90 -13.73 5.44 2.09
C ARG A 90 -12.88 5.17 3.31
N GLU A 91 -12.14 4.07 3.28
CA GLU A 91 -11.39 3.58 4.43
C GLU A 91 -9.91 3.49 4.05
N THR A 92 -9.04 3.78 5.02
CA THR A 92 -7.59 3.64 4.85
C THR A 92 -7.03 2.83 6.01
N LEU A 93 -6.35 1.74 5.65
CA LEU A 93 -5.49 0.99 6.56
C LEU A 93 -4.06 1.52 6.42
N ILE A 94 -3.43 1.87 7.55
CA ILE A 94 -2.00 2.15 7.64
C ILE A 94 -1.33 0.90 8.23
N LEU A 95 -0.51 0.22 7.41
CA LEU A 95 0.34 -0.88 7.82
C LEU A 95 1.74 -0.33 8.12
N HIS A 96 2.09 -0.25 9.40
CA HIS A 96 3.38 0.26 9.86
C HIS A 96 4.32 -0.90 10.19
N ILE A 97 5.47 -0.95 9.51
CA ILE A 97 6.50 -1.96 9.75
C ILE A 97 7.78 -1.23 10.19
N ALA A 98 8.08 -1.29 11.48
CA ALA A 98 9.20 -0.58 12.07
C ALA A 98 9.76 -1.30 13.30
N GLU A 99 10.97 -0.94 13.71
CA GLU A 99 11.58 -1.43 14.95
C GLU A 99 10.85 -0.91 16.20
N GLN A 100 10.24 0.29 16.10
CA GLN A 100 9.54 0.97 17.18
C GLN A 100 8.15 1.39 16.72
N PRO A 101 7.10 1.15 17.53
CA PRO A 101 5.74 1.54 17.17
C PRO A 101 5.59 3.07 17.20
N ARG A 102 4.94 3.64 16.18
CA ARG A 102 4.65 5.09 16.07
C ARG A 102 3.20 5.38 15.68
N ARG A 103 2.29 4.48 16.09
CA ARG A 103 0.88 4.49 15.68
C ARG A 103 0.19 5.85 15.85
N GLU A 104 0.28 6.45 17.05
CA GLU A 104 -0.43 7.70 17.35
C GLU A 104 0.06 8.87 16.48
N GLU A 105 1.36 8.91 16.19
CA GLU A 105 1.98 9.91 15.31
C GLU A 105 1.49 9.74 13.87
N LEU A 106 1.55 8.51 13.33
CA LEU A 106 1.10 8.22 11.96
C LEU A 106 -0.40 8.50 11.76
N GLU A 107 -1.23 8.14 12.75
CA GLU A 107 -2.67 8.46 12.71
C GLU A 107 -2.94 9.96 12.80
N ALA A 108 -2.11 10.73 13.49
CA ALA A 108 -2.21 12.18 13.55
C ALA A 108 -1.76 12.83 12.24
N GLU A 109 -0.57 12.47 11.74
CA GLU A 109 -0.05 12.99 10.47
C GLU A 109 -0.98 12.69 9.29
N TYR A 110 -1.51 11.48 9.20
CA TYR A 110 -2.48 11.14 8.14
C TYR A 110 -3.79 11.92 8.25
N ARG A 111 -4.25 12.21 9.48
CA ARG A 111 -5.47 12.99 9.70
C ARG A 111 -5.28 14.45 9.27
N ASP A 112 -4.09 15.00 9.52
CA ASP A 112 -3.75 16.40 9.29
C ASP A 112 -3.22 16.66 7.86
N ALA A 113 -3.01 15.59 7.08
CA ALA A 113 -2.67 15.66 5.67
C ALA A 113 -3.77 16.29 4.80
#